data_AF-A0A7K2QCR8-F1
#
_entry.id   AF-A0A7K2QCR8-F1
#
_cell.length_a   1.000
_cell.length_b   1.000
_cell.length_c   1.000
_cell.angle_alpha   90.00
_cell.angle_beta   90.00
_cell.angle_gamma   90.00
#
_symmetry.space_group_name_H-M   'P 1'
#
loop_
_entity.id
_entity.type
_entity.pdbx_description
1 polymer ?
#
loop_
_entity_poly.entity_id
_entity_poly.type
_entity_poly.pdbx_seq_one_letter_code
_entity_poly.pdbx_strand_id
1 'polypeptide(L)' 'MMVPAALLLLGALTAMFAPRLLARAEWPEREPVVALWVWQCVVGAVLLCFALSMLLSAAAAWLAVRGRLF' A
#
# COMPACT_ATOMS: atom_id res chain seq x y z
N MET A 1 16.00 -9.09 2.89
CA MET A 1 15.00 -8.28 3.64
C MET A 1 13.61 -8.69 3.17
N MET A 2 12.88 -9.53 3.93
CA MET A 2 11.55 -9.99 3.51
C MET A 2 10.43 -8.97 3.77
N VAL A 3 10.60 -8.11 4.77
CA VAL A 3 9.56 -7.14 5.19
C VAL A 3 9.17 -6.14 4.08
N PRO A 4 10.10 -5.49 3.35
CA PRO A 4 9.73 -4.57 2.26
C PRO A 4 9.03 -5.29 1.10
N ALA A 5 9.46 -6.50 0.77
CA ALA A 5 8.84 -7.32 -0.26
C ALA A 5 7.42 -7.74 0.13
N ALA A 6 7.20 -8.10 1.40
CA ALA A 6 5.87 -8.43 1.92
C ALA A 6 4.92 -7.22 1.88
N LEU A 7 5.39 -6.01 2.20
CA LEU A 7 4.59 -4.78 2.09
C LEU A 7 4.21 -4.45 0.63
N LEU A 8 5.12 -4.64 -0.32
CA LEU A 8 4.82 -4.47 -1.74
C LEU A 8 3.80 -5.50 -2.24
N LEU A 9 3.94 -6.76 -1.83
CA LEU A 9 3.01 -7.82 -2.18
C LEU A 9 1.62 -7.53 -1.61
N LEU A 10 1.54 -7.11 -0.34
CA LEU A 10 0.29 -6.74 0.32
C LEU A 10 -0.40 -5.57 -0.40
N GLY A 11 0.35 -4.53 -0.77
CA GLY A 11 -0.13 -3.40 -1.55
C GLY A 11 -0.64 -3.80 -2.95
N ALA A 12 0.08 -4.70 -3.64
CA ALA A 12 -0.32 -5.20 -4.96
C ALA A 12 -1.60 -6.05 -4.89
N LEU A 13 -1.69 -6.94 -3.90
CA LEU A 13 -2.88 -7.77 -3.68
C LEU A 13 -4.09 -6.90 -3.33
N THR A 14 -3.94 -5.94 -2.42
CA THR A 14 -5.03 -5.00 -2.09
C THR A 14 -5.47 -4.19 -3.30
N ALA A 15 -4.56 -3.67 -4.12
CA ALA A 15 -4.91 -2.95 -5.35
C ALA A 15 -5.67 -3.82 -6.37
N MET A 16 -5.36 -5.12 -6.45
CA MET A 16 -5.97 -6.02 -7.41
C MET A 16 -7.34 -6.55 -6.97
N PHE A 17 -7.52 -6.81 -5.67
CA PHE A 17 -8.75 -7.39 -5.12
C PHE A 17 -9.77 -6.35 -4.64
N ALA A 18 -9.33 -5.18 -4.18
CA ALA A 18 -10.23 -4.15 -3.68
C ALA A 18 -11.29 -3.68 -4.70
N PRO A 19 -10.98 -3.39 -5.98
CA PRO A 19 -12.01 -2.93 -6.91
C PRO A 19 -13.03 -4.03 -7.22
N ARG A 20 -12.59 -5.30 -7.24
CA ARG A 20 -13.47 -6.46 -7.40
C ARG A 20 -14.39 -6.68 -6.22
N LEU A 21 -13.90 -6.47 -4.99
CA LEU A 21 -14.73 -6.55 -3.79
C LEU A 21 -15.73 -5.40 -3.71
N LEU A 22 -15.30 -4.16 -3.99
CA LEU A 22 -16.18 -2.99 -4.00
C LEU A 22 -17.29 -3.10 -5.04
N ALA A 23 -16.98 -3.64 -6.23
CA ALA A 23 -17.96 -3.84 -7.29
C ALA A 23 -19.00 -4.95 -6.99
N ARG A 24 -18.72 -5.83 -6.01
CA ARG A 24 -19.64 -6.89 -5.57
C ARG A 24 -20.35 -6.58 -4.27
N ALA A 25 -19.99 -5.50 -3.58
CA ALA A 25 -20.66 -5.09 -2.36
C ALA A 25 -22.01 -4.46 -2.70
N GLU A 26 -23.07 -4.87 -2.00
CA GLU A 26 -24.36 -4.20 -2.07
C GLU A 26 -24.31 -2.96 -1.15
N TRP A 27 -24.42 -1.77 -1.74
CA TRP A 27 -24.33 -0.50 -1.03
C TRP A 27 -25.73 0.04 -0.73
N PRO A 28 -26.07 0.33 0.53
CA PRO A 28 -27.37 0.91 0.88
C PRO A 28 -27.39 2.42 0.59
N GLU A 29 -28.38 2.90 -0.18
CA GLU A 29 -28.87 4.28 -0.49
C GLU A 29 -27.92 5.52 -0.55
N ARG A 30 -26.66 5.45 -0.11
CA ARG A 30 -25.59 6.48 -0.14
C ARG A 30 -24.46 6.08 -1.10
N GLU A 31 -24.87 5.46 -2.21
CA GLU A 31 -24.08 4.57 -3.05
C GLU A 31 -22.74 5.13 -3.59
N PRO A 32 -22.63 6.38 -4.09
CA PRO A 32 -21.37 6.81 -4.68
C PRO A 32 -20.34 7.27 -3.64
N VAL A 33 -20.77 8.03 -2.62
CA VAL A 33 -19.83 8.69 -1.70
C VAL A 33 -19.12 7.68 -0.81
N VAL A 34 -19.85 6.71 -0.26
CA VAL A 34 -19.25 5.70 0.62
C VAL A 34 -18.32 4.78 -0.18
N ALA A 35 -18.72 4.36 -1.39
CA ALA A 35 -17.88 3.56 -2.28
C ALA A 35 -16.59 4.32 -2.66
N LEU A 36 -16.69 5.61 -3.00
CA LEU A 36 -15.54 6.49 -3.24
C LEU A 36 -14.65 6.62 -2.01
N TRP A 37 -15.23 6.78 -0.82
CA TRP A 37 -14.46 6.91 0.43
C TRP A 37 -13.69 5.63 0.77
N VAL A 38 -14.34 4.48 0.64
CA VAL A 38 -13.70 3.18 0.85
C VAL A 38 -12.58 2.97 -0.18
N TRP A 39 -12.79 3.36 -1.43
CA TRP A 39 -11.75 3.32 -2.45
C TRP A 39 -10.56 4.22 -2.10
N GLN A 40 -10.79 5.45 -1.63
CA GLN A 40 -9.72 6.35 -1.17
C GLN A 40 -8.94 5.77 0.01
N CYS A 41 -9.63 5.15 0.98
CA CYS A 41 -8.96 4.45 2.09
C CYS A 41 -8.06 3.31 1.59
N VAL A 42 -8.53 2.52 0.63
CA VAL A 42 -7.73 1.45 0.01
C VAL A 42 -6.50 2.03 -0.68
N VAL A 43 -6.67 3.06 -1.51
CA VAL A 43 -5.56 3.72 -2.21
C VAL A 43 -4.54 4.27 -1.20
N GLY A 44 -5.00 4.91 -0.13
CA GLY A 44 -4.16 5.39 0.96
C GLY A 44 -3.35 4.26 1.62
N ALA A 45 -3.95 3.10 1.88
CA ALA A 45 -3.27 1.95 2.44
C ALA A 45 -2.19 1.37 1.52
N VAL A 46 -2.45 1.31 0.20
CA VAL A 46 -1.48 0.86 -0.81
C VAL A 46 -0.29 1.82 -0.88
N LEU A 47 -0.54 3.13 -0.94
CA LEU A 47 0.49 4.15 -0.96
C LEU A 47 1.35 4.10 0.32
N LEU A 48 0.71 3.90 1.48
CA LEU A 48 1.42 3.75 2.75
C LEU A 48 2.33 2.52 2.75
N CYS A 49 1.85 1.36 2.27
CA CYS A 49 2.69 0.16 2.14
C CYS A 49 3.90 0.41 1.22
N PHE A 50 3.70 1.11 0.11
CA PHE A 50 4.76 1.43 -0.83
C PHE A 50 5.79 2.39 -0.20
N ALA A 51 5.33 3.44 0.46
CA ALA A 51 6.18 4.41 1.16
C ALA A 51 7.00 3.76 2.29
N LEU A 52 6.38 2.90 3.10
CA LEU A 52 7.07 2.14 4.14
C LEU A 52 8.13 1.19 3.56
N SER A 53 7.80 0.49 2.47
CA SER A 53 8.76 -0.38 1.79
C SER A 53 9.96 0.40 1.25
N MET A 54 9.71 1.57 0.65
CA MET A 54 10.76 2.46 0.19
C MET A 54 11.63 2.97 1.35
N LEU A 55 11.01 3.42 2.44
CA LEU A 55 11.71 3.96 3.61
C LEU A 55 12.57 2.89 4.29
N LEU A 56 12.06 1.67 4.45
CA LEU A 56 12.81 0.53 5.00
C LEU A 56 14.00 0.16 4.10
N SER A 57 13.81 0.16 2.79
CA SER A 57 14.87 -0.12 1.82
C SER A 57 15.94 0.98 1.80
N ALA A 58 15.52 2.24 1.84
CA ALA A 58 16.42 3.40 1.94
C ALA A 58 17.20 3.40 3.26
N ALA A 59 16.51 3.11 4.37
CA ALA A 59 17.14 2.98 5.68
C ALA A 59 18.23 1.92 5.62
N ALA A 60 17.96 0.73 5.10
CA ALA A 60 18.97 -0.33 4.96
C ALA A 60 20.10 -0.01 3.97
N ALA A 61 19.82 0.72 2.89
CA ALA A 61 20.84 1.17 1.96
C ALA A 61 21.78 2.21 2.59
N TRP A 62 21.28 3.07 3.48
CA TRP A 62 22.07 4.10 4.17
C TRP A 62 23.24 3.51 4.98
N LEU A 63 23.07 2.31 5.55
CA LEU A 63 24.12 1.56 6.28
C LEU A 63 25.30 1.26 5.35
N ALA A 64 24.98 0.76 4.15
CA ALA A 64 25.96 0.36 3.15
C ALA A 64 26.65 1.57 2.52
N VAL A 65 25.97 2.72 2.43
CA VAL A 65 26.54 3.97 1.95
C VAL A 65 27.40 4.64 3.02
N ARG A 66 26.98 4.66 4.30
CA ARG A 66 27.79 5.27 5.37
C ARG A 66 29.15 4.57 5.53
N GLY A 67 29.19 3.24 5.42
CA GLY A 67 30.44 2.48 5.53
C GLY A 67 31.39 2.64 4.32
N ARG A 68 30.98 3.36 3.26
CA ARG A 68 31.85 3.73 2.13
C ARG A 68 32.25 5.21 2.17
N LEU A 69 31.53 6.04 2.91
CA LEU A 69 31.78 7.49 3.02
C LEU A 69 32.58 7.87 4.27
N PHE A 70 32.59 7.01 5.30
CA PHE A 70 33.41 7.12 6.51
C PHE A 70 34.34 5.92 6.60
#